data_AF-A0A846ZZP7-F1
#
_entry.id   AF-A0A846ZZP7-F1
#
_cell.length_a   1.000
_cell.length_b   1.000
_cell.length_c   1.000
_cell.angle_alpha   90.00
_cell.angle_beta   90.00
_cell.angle_gamma   90.00
#
_symmetry.space_group_name_H-M   'P 1'
#
loop_
_entity.id
_entity.type
_entity.pdbx_description
1 polymer ?
#
loop_
_entity_poly.entity_id
_entity_poly.type
_entity_poly.pdbx_seq_one_letter_code
_entity_poly.pdbx_strand_id
1 'polypeptide(L)'
;MRVYFWGTRGSLPASITSGAIEAKIVKAIRAFRARPPETDEGVEGFVRNELPFPVRASYGGNTACVELRGADEYVLCDAGTGLRDFGNAYMKAKAGRQQNLPGVFHLLMSHPQMTKRWTGFWKTPALISKSSTDRPV
;
A
#
# COMPACT_ATOMS: atom_id res chain seq x y z
N MET A 1 -3.30 -4.83 19.31
CA MET A 1 -3.06 -3.68 18.41
C MET A 1 -2.13 -4.12 17.28
N ARG A 2 -2.47 -3.85 16.02
CA ARG A 2 -1.66 -4.17 14.82
C ARG A 2 -1.37 -2.89 14.03
N VAL A 3 -0.19 -2.80 13.42
CA VAL A 3 0.24 -1.64 12.64
C VAL A 3 0.48 -2.06 11.20
N TYR A 4 -0.10 -1.34 10.25
CA TYR A 4 0.04 -1.57 8.81
C TYR A 4 0.70 -0.35 8.16
N PHE A 5 1.78 -0.60 7.42
CA PHE A 5 2.51 0.46 6.74
C PHE A 5 2.11 0.49 5.26
N TRP A 6 1.35 1.50 4.88
CA TRP A 6 0.96 1.77 3.49
C TRP A 6 2.00 2.62 2.76
N GLY A 7 2.82 3.36 3.50
CA GLY A 7 3.99 4.05 3.01
C GLY A 7 4.97 4.39 4.14
N THR A 8 6.26 4.27 3.85
CA THR A 8 7.36 4.45 4.82
C THR A 8 8.45 5.38 4.31
N ARG A 9 8.29 5.96 3.12
CA ARG A 9 9.31 6.80 2.49
C ARG A 9 9.10 8.28 2.82
N GLY A 10 10.19 9.03 2.79
CA GLY A 10 10.18 10.49 2.88
C GLY A 10 9.64 11.13 1.60
N SER A 11 9.56 12.47 1.58
CA SER A 11 8.96 13.26 0.50
C SER A 11 9.68 13.23 -0.85
N LEU A 12 10.88 12.66 -0.91
CA LEU A 12 11.62 12.41 -2.14
C LEU A 12 11.80 10.89 -2.31
N PRO A 13 10.72 10.14 -2.61
CA PRO A 13 10.85 8.73 -2.86
C PRO A 13 11.63 8.53 -4.17
N ALA A 14 12.88 8.06 -4.06
CA ALA A 14 13.61 7.59 -5.21
C ALA A 14 12.97 6.29 -5.71
N SER A 15 12.64 6.24 -7.01
CA SER A 15 12.34 4.98 -7.67
C SER A 15 13.54 4.04 -7.60
N ILE A 16 13.29 2.74 -7.74
CA ILE A 16 14.38 1.79 -7.92
C ILE A 16 15.19 2.16 -9.16
N THR A 17 16.51 2.12 -9.08
CA THR A 17 17.39 2.43 -10.20
C THR A 17 17.40 1.29 -11.22
N SER A 18 17.71 1.60 -12.47
CA SER A 18 17.86 0.58 -13.53
C SER A 18 18.91 -0.48 -13.17
N GLY A 19 20.07 -0.08 -12.65
CA GLY A 19 21.11 -1.01 -12.21
C GLY A 19 20.66 -1.93 -11.06
N ALA A 20 19.80 -1.45 -10.15
CA ALA A 20 19.22 -2.29 -9.12
C ALA A 20 18.19 -3.29 -9.68
N ILE A 21 17.42 -2.91 -10.70
CA ILE A 21 16.54 -3.84 -11.43
C ILE A 21 17.38 -4.92 -12.13
N GLU A 22 18.42 -4.52 -12.84
CA GLU A 22 19.31 -5.44 -13.55
C GLU A 22 19.96 -6.44 -12.59
N ALA A 23 20.47 -5.97 -11.45
CA ALA A 23 21.04 -6.85 -10.42
C ALA A 23 20.02 -7.87 -9.89
N LYS A 24 18.73 -7.49 -9.75
CA LYS A 24 17.68 -8.43 -9.36
C LYS A 24 17.41 -9.49 -10.43
N ILE A 25 17.35 -9.08 -11.70
CA ILE A 25 17.16 -10.00 -12.83
C ILE A 25 18.30 -11.02 -12.89
N VAL A 26 19.55 -10.56 -12.83
CA VAL A 26 20.72 -11.45 -12.83
C VAL A 26 20.68 -12.41 -11.64
N LYS A 27 20.30 -11.95 -10.44
CA LYS A 27 20.19 -12.81 -9.27
C LYS A 27 19.07 -13.84 -9.41
N ALA A 28 17.92 -13.46 -9.95
CA ALA A 28 16.81 -14.37 -10.22
C ALA A 28 17.20 -15.46 -11.22
N ILE A 29 17.85 -15.09 -12.34
CA ILE A 29 18.34 -16.02 -13.36
C ILE A 29 19.38 -16.99 -12.78
N ARG A 30 20.33 -16.50 -11.96
CA ARG A 30 21.31 -17.36 -11.30
C ARG A 30 20.67 -18.39 -10.38
N ALA A 31 19.64 -18.00 -9.63
CA ALA A 31 18.87 -18.92 -8.79
C ALA A 31 18.07 -19.92 -9.64
N PHE A 32 17.46 -19.47 -10.73
CA PHE A 32 16.68 -20.31 -11.64
C PHE A 32 17.51 -21.43 -12.28
N ARG A 33 18.78 -21.15 -12.63
CA ARG A 33 19.69 -22.14 -13.24
C ARG A 33 19.98 -23.36 -12.37
N ALA A 34 19.81 -23.27 -11.05
CA ALA A 34 20.05 -24.40 -10.17
C ALA A 34 18.97 -25.49 -10.32
N ARG A 35 17.73 -25.10 -10.63
CA ARG A 35 16.61 -26.02 -10.85
C ARG A 35 15.52 -25.32 -11.69
N PRO A 36 15.61 -25.37 -13.03
CA PRO A 36 14.61 -24.75 -13.88
C PRO A 36 13.31 -25.58 -13.86
N PRO A 37 12.14 -24.97 -13.57
CA PRO A 37 10.84 -25.60 -13.75
C PRO A 37 10.55 -25.80 -15.24
N GLU A 38 9.83 -26.87 -15.57
CA GLU A 38 9.49 -27.23 -16.97
C GLU A 38 8.23 -26.54 -17.48
N THR A 39 7.37 -26.01 -16.60
CA THR A 39 6.10 -25.38 -16.96
C THR A 39 6.03 -23.93 -16.49
N ASP A 40 5.17 -23.14 -17.14
CA ASP A 40 4.93 -21.74 -16.78
C ASP A 40 4.40 -21.58 -15.35
N GLU A 41 3.54 -22.50 -14.88
CA GLU A 41 3.10 -22.53 -13.48
C GLU A 41 4.26 -22.77 -12.52
N GLY A 42 5.22 -23.61 -12.94
CA GLY A 42 6.47 -23.83 -12.21
C GLY A 42 7.32 -22.57 -12.12
N VAL A 43 7.40 -21.78 -13.19
CA VAL A 43 8.11 -20.49 -13.20
C VAL A 43 7.46 -19.49 -12.24
N GLU A 44 6.12 -19.38 -12.27
CA GLU A 44 5.41 -18.54 -11.31
C GLU A 44 5.61 -18.99 -9.86
N GLY A 45 5.56 -20.31 -9.63
CA GLY A 45 5.82 -20.92 -8.34
C GLY A 45 7.21 -20.60 -7.81
N PHE A 46 8.23 -20.72 -8.65
CA PHE A 46 9.61 -20.35 -8.33
C PHE A 46 9.73 -18.87 -7.92
N VAL A 47 9.15 -17.97 -8.71
CA VAL A 47 9.19 -16.52 -8.41
C VAL A 47 8.50 -16.21 -7.08
N ARG A 48 7.35 -16.84 -6.80
CA ARG A 48 6.56 -16.54 -5.59
C ARG A 48 7.14 -17.17 -4.32
N ASN A 49 7.61 -18.41 -4.42
CA ASN A 49 7.88 -19.26 -3.27
C ASN A 49 9.37 -19.46 -3.01
N GLU A 50 10.23 -19.41 -4.03
CA GLU A 50 11.67 -19.70 -3.89
C GLU A 50 12.53 -18.44 -3.90
N LEU A 51 12.18 -17.42 -4.69
CA LEU A 51 12.93 -16.17 -4.68
C LEU A 51 12.69 -15.37 -3.38
N PRO A 52 13.75 -14.91 -2.70
CA PRO A 52 13.60 -14.10 -1.51
C PRO A 52 12.98 -12.74 -1.87
N PHE A 53 12.19 -12.17 -0.95
CA PHE A 53 11.45 -10.92 -1.14
C PHE A 53 12.26 -9.79 -1.82
N PRO A 54 13.51 -9.48 -1.41
CA PRO A 54 14.26 -8.38 -2.01
C PRO A 54 14.56 -8.57 -3.50
N VAL A 55 14.53 -9.80 -4.01
CA VAL A 55 14.76 -10.13 -5.42
C VAL A 55 13.45 -10.05 -6.20
N ARG A 56 12.38 -10.70 -5.71
CA ARG A 56 11.09 -10.74 -6.41
C ARG A 56 10.24 -9.47 -6.25
N ALA A 57 10.56 -8.61 -5.29
CA ALA A 57 9.76 -7.44 -4.96
C ALA A 57 10.64 -6.28 -4.48
N SER A 58 10.05 -5.09 -4.39
CA SER A 58 10.62 -3.92 -3.74
C SER A 58 9.66 -3.40 -2.69
N TYR A 59 10.20 -2.72 -1.69
CA TYR A 59 9.39 -1.84 -0.85
C TYR A 59 8.89 -0.68 -1.72
N GLY A 60 7.59 -0.37 -1.65
CA GLY A 60 6.96 0.66 -2.48
C GLY A 60 7.56 2.05 -2.28
N GLY A 61 7.30 2.95 -3.24
CA GLY A 61 7.73 4.35 -3.18
C GLY A 61 6.83 5.26 -2.35
N ASN A 62 5.90 4.69 -1.58
CA ASN A 62 4.86 5.47 -0.93
C ASN A 62 5.38 6.32 0.22
N THR A 63 4.96 7.58 0.25
CA THR A 63 5.23 8.49 1.37
C THR A 63 4.40 8.09 2.58
N ALA A 64 4.86 8.52 3.77
CA ALA A 64 4.32 8.14 5.08
C ALA A 64 2.78 8.02 5.11
N CYS A 65 2.30 6.82 5.39
CA CYS A 65 0.90 6.51 5.65
C CYS A 65 0.85 5.20 6.45
N VAL A 66 0.28 5.26 7.65
CA VAL A 66 0.24 4.14 8.58
C VAL A 66 -1.19 3.95 9.07
N GLU A 67 -1.65 2.71 9.10
CA GLU A 67 -2.94 2.33 9.66
C GLU A 67 -2.72 1.61 11.01
N LEU A 68 -3.42 2.08 12.03
CA LEU A 68 -3.48 1.44 13.34
C LEU A 68 -4.78 0.64 13.42
N ARG A 69 -4.67 -0.69 13.56
CA ARG A 69 -5.81 -1.58 13.79
C ARG A 69 -5.90 -1.98 15.26
N GLY A 70 -7.10 -1.83 15.81
CA GLY A 70 -7.37 -2.13 17.22
C GLY A 70 -8.62 -1.42 17.78
N ALA A 71 -9.21 -0.50 17.02
CA ALA A 71 -10.52 0.09 17.27
C ALA A 71 -11.53 -0.37 16.21
N ASP A 72 -12.82 -0.11 16.46
CA ASP A 72 -13.92 -0.37 15.53
C ASP A 72 -13.91 0.57 14.32
N GLU A 73 -13.05 1.59 14.32
CA GLU A 73 -12.88 2.61 13.28
C GLU A 73 -11.44 2.63 12.78
N TYR A 74 -11.23 3.14 11.55
CA TYR A 74 -9.88 3.25 11.00
C TYR A 74 -9.16 4.45 11.59
N VAL A 75 -7.94 4.23 12.09
CA VAL A 75 -7.03 5.31 12.49
C VAL A 75 -5.83 5.32 11.57
N LEU A 76 -5.69 6.40 10.80
CA LEU A 76 -4.62 6.62 9.84
C LEU A 76 -3.70 7.74 10.33
N CYS A 77 -2.41 7.44 10.41
CA CYS A 77 -1.37 8.43 10.65
C CYS A 77 -0.74 8.83 9.31
N ASP A 78 -0.80 10.13 9.03
CA ASP A 78 -0.41 10.77 7.77
C ASP A 78 -1.17 10.30 6.52
N ALA A 79 -1.47 11.26 5.66
CA ALA A 79 -2.16 11.06 4.38
C ALA A 79 -1.19 11.18 3.19
N GLY A 80 -0.07 10.46 3.23
CA GLY A 80 0.88 10.38 2.11
C GLY A 80 0.32 9.63 0.89
N THR A 81 1.16 9.36 -0.10
CA THR A 81 0.76 8.61 -1.30
C THR A 81 0.33 7.18 -0.99
N GLY A 82 0.77 6.62 0.14
CA GLY A 82 0.25 5.34 0.65
C GLY A 82 -1.24 5.34 0.96
N LEU A 83 -1.87 6.50 1.16
CA LEU A 83 -3.33 6.60 1.38
C LEU A 83 -4.12 6.08 0.18
N ARG A 84 -3.58 6.24 -1.03
CA ARG A 84 -4.20 5.71 -2.26
C ARG A 84 -4.27 4.18 -2.23
N ASP A 85 -3.20 3.54 -1.79
CA ASP A 85 -3.12 2.08 -1.72
C ASP A 85 -4.04 1.53 -0.64
N PHE A 86 -4.11 2.22 0.51
CA PHE A 86 -5.12 1.95 1.54
C PHE A 86 -6.54 2.05 0.97
N GLY A 87 -6.86 3.15 0.29
CA GLY A 87 -8.18 3.38 -0.29
C GLY A 87 -8.56 2.30 -1.31
N ASN A 88 -7.63 1.90 -2.17
CA ASN A 88 -7.83 0.79 -3.12
C ASN A 88 -8.11 -0.54 -2.39
N ALA A 89 -7.36 -0.84 -1.32
CA ALA A 89 -7.58 -2.03 -0.52
C ALA A 89 -8.95 -2.02 0.17
N TYR A 90 -9.36 -0.88 0.73
CA TYR A 90 -10.67 -0.69 1.33
C TYR A 90 -11.80 -0.87 0.30
N MET A 91 -11.67 -0.26 -0.89
CA MET A 91 -12.67 -0.39 -1.95
C MET A 91 -12.78 -1.84 -2.47
N LYS A 92 -11.65 -2.55 -2.57
CA LYS A 92 -11.63 -3.97 -2.93
C LYS A 92 -12.33 -4.83 -1.87
N ALA A 93 -12.07 -4.57 -0.59
CA ALA A 93 -12.76 -5.26 0.51
C ALA A 93 -14.28 -5.00 0.50
N LYS A 94 -14.67 -3.74 0.25
CA LYS A 94 -16.08 -3.34 0.12
C LYS A 94 -16.78 -4.03 -1.05
N ALA A 95 -16.13 -4.06 -2.21
CA ALA A 95 -16.63 -4.75 -3.40
C ALA A 95 -16.73 -6.28 -3.19
N GLY A 96 -15.79 -6.86 -2.44
CA GLY A 96 -15.82 -8.26 -2.02
C GLY A 96 -16.88 -8.61 -0.97
N ARG A 97 -17.77 -7.68 -0.62
CA ARG A 97 -18.83 -7.83 0.41
C ARG A 97 -18.28 -8.27 1.77
N GLN A 98 -17.08 -7.84 2.12
CA GLN A 98 -16.54 -8.11 3.44
C GLN A 98 -17.45 -7.44 4.49
N GLN A 99 -18.04 -8.24 5.38
CA GLN A 99 -18.97 -7.74 6.38
C GLN A 99 -18.22 -6.92 7.44
N ASN A 100 -18.89 -5.88 7.97
CA ASN A 100 -18.39 -5.01 9.05
C ASN A 100 -17.13 -4.19 8.71
N LEU A 101 -17.06 -3.63 7.51
CA LEU A 101 -16.06 -2.61 7.19
C LEU A 101 -16.40 -1.28 7.90
N PRO A 102 -15.48 -0.70 8.67
CA PRO A 102 -15.71 0.59 9.31
C PRO A 102 -15.95 1.70 8.28
N GLY A 103 -16.97 2.54 8.53
CA GLY A 103 -17.31 3.68 7.69
C GLY A 103 -16.60 4.98 8.07
N VAL A 104 -15.94 5.01 9.23
CA VAL A 104 -15.30 6.19 9.80
C VAL A 104 -13.78 6.05 9.74
N PHE A 105 -13.12 7.13 9.32
CA PHE A 105 -11.66 7.22 9.19
C PHE A 105 -11.16 8.44 9.96
N HIS A 106 -10.38 8.20 11.01
CA HIS A 106 -9.66 9.22 11.75
C HIS A 106 -8.30 9.45 11.10
N LEU A 107 -8.02 10.68 10.68
CA LEU A 107 -6.73 11.06 10.12
C LEU A 107 -5.96 11.90 11.14
N LEU A 108 -4.87 11.35 11.66
CA LEU A 108 -3.87 12.08 12.43
C LEU A 108 -2.78 12.58 11.48
N MET A 109 -2.70 13.88 11.29
CA MET A 109 -1.66 14.51 10.48
C MET A 109 -0.51 14.97 11.39
N SER A 110 0.68 14.40 11.22
CA SER A 110 1.83 14.78 12.06
C SER A 110 2.29 16.21 11.76
N HIS A 111 2.39 16.55 10.47
CA HIS A 111 2.76 17.88 9.97
C HIS A 111 2.14 18.16 8.59
N PRO A 112 1.77 19.41 8.28
CA PRO A 112 1.31 19.82 6.96
C PRO A 112 2.50 20.02 6.02
N GLN A 113 3.02 18.94 5.44
CA GLN A 113 4.12 19.04 4.47
C GLN A 113 3.59 19.45 3.08
N MET A 114 4.20 20.46 2.46
CA MET A 114 3.81 20.95 1.12
C MET A 114 3.85 19.85 0.04
N THR A 115 4.77 18.87 0.12
CA THR A 115 4.77 17.68 -0.76
C THR A 115 3.65 16.68 -0.45
N LYS A 116 3.11 16.62 0.78
CA LYS A 116 1.98 15.74 1.14
C LYS A 116 0.64 16.22 0.55
N ARG A 117 0.54 17.51 0.19
CA ARG A 117 -0.73 18.14 -0.27
C ARG A 117 -0.85 18.27 -1.79
N TRP A 118 0.26 18.32 -2.53
CA TRP A 118 0.23 18.72 -3.95
C TRP A 118 0.17 17.57 -4.98
N THR A 119 0.67 16.36 -4.67
CA THR A 119 0.71 15.25 -5.66
C THR A 119 -0.41 14.21 -5.50
N GLY A 120 -1.12 14.17 -4.37
CA GLY A 120 -2.15 13.15 -4.10
C GLY A 120 -3.61 13.64 -4.15
N PHE A 121 -3.87 14.91 -3.81
CA PHE A 121 -5.25 15.37 -3.55
C PHE A 121 -6.05 15.73 -4.81
N TRP A 122 -5.40 15.91 -5.96
CA TRP A 122 -6.08 16.30 -7.21
C TRP A 122 -6.82 15.15 -7.92
N LYS A 123 -6.60 13.88 -7.56
CA LYS A 123 -7.19 12.73 -8.30
C LYS A 123 -8.10 11.81 -7.49
N THR A 124 -8.55 12.20 -6.29
CA THR A 124 -9.52 11.40 -5.54
C THR A 124 -10.60 12.29 -4.98
N PRO A 125 -11.88 12.16 -5.42
CA PRO A 125 -12.96 12.87 -4.76
C PRO A 125 -13.10 12.31 -3.35
N ALA A 126 -12.66 13.09 -2.37
CA ALA A 126 -12.95 12.83 -0.96
C ALA A 126 -14.45 13.10 -0.76
N LEU A 127 -15.26 12.05 -0.86
CA LEU A 127 -16.67 12.10 -0.52
C LEU A 127 -16.78 12.11 1.01
N ILE A 128 -16.90 13.31 1.59
CA ILE A 128 -17.23 13.47 3.00
C ILE A 128 -18.72 13.13 3.14
N SER A 129 -19.02 11.92 3.61
CA SER A 129 -20.36 11.53 4.03
C SER A 129 -20.72 12.30 5.30
N LYS A 130 -21.61 13.29 5.20
CA LYS A 130 -22.28 13.88 6.38
C LYS A 130 -23.06 12.76 7.08
N SER A 131 -22.78 12.51 8.35
CA SER A 131 -23.61 11.68 9.22
C SER A 131 -24.98 12.36 9.36
N SER A 132 -26.04 11.72 8.88
CA SER A 132 -27.42 12.11 9.12
C SER A 132 -27.80 11.77 10.56
N THR A 133 -27.42 12.64 11.49
CA THR A 133 -27.94 12.62 12.86
C THR A 133 -28.41 14.02 13.22
N ASP A 134 -29.42 14.50 12.49
CA ASP A 134 -30.28 15.59 12.93
C ASP A 134 -31.70 15.26 12.48
N ARG A 135 -32.46 14.61 13.39
CA ARG A 135 -33.92 14.60 13.33
C ARG A 135 -34.39 15.71 14.27
N PRO A 136 -35.07 16.76 13.78
CA PRO A 136 -35.76 17.67 14.67
C PRO A 136 -37.01 16.98 15.24
N VAL A 137 -37.30 17.34 16.48
CA VAL A 137 -38.49 16.99 17.26
C VAL A 137 -39.75 17.56 16.60
#